data_AF-A0A1B6GFQ4-F1
#
_entry.id   AF-A0A1B6GFQ4-F1
#
_cell.length_a   1.000
_cell.length_b   1.000
_cell.length_c   1.000
_cell.angle_alpha   90.00
_cell.angle_beta   90.00
_cell.angle_gamma   90.00
#
_symmetry.space_group_name_H-M   'P 1'
#
loop_
_entity.id
_entity.type
_entity.pdbx_description
1 polymer ?
#
loop_
_entity_poly.entity_id
_entity_poly.type
_entity_poly.pdbx_seq_one_letter_code
_entity_poly.pdbx_strand_id
1 'polypeptide(L)'
;EVEGRGVFQIEKETDKEVFKMRDENAWVTVEPNGMVRVKKKWDYEELGQEKTIDFWVIITNAGNNDTDSQRVIVHVRDVNDEPPYFINRPLPMQSVVQLNAA
;
A
#
# COMPACT_ATOMS: atom_id res chain seq x y z
N GLU A 1 6.34 -2.63 -14.71
CA GLU A 1 6.59 -2.51 -13.27
C GLU A 1 5.63 -1.50 -12.66
N VAL A 2 5.01 -1.83 -11.53
CA VAL A 2 4.10 -0.93 -10.80
C VAL A 2 4.87 -0.07 -9.79
N GLU A 3 6.06 -0.51 -9.38
CA GLU A 3 6.96 0.23 -8.51
C GLU A 3 7.45 1.52 -9.20
N GLY A 4 7.54 2.60 -8.41
CA GLY A 4 7.89 3.93 -8.91
C GLY A 4 6.76 4.65 -9.64
N ARG A 5 5.59 4.02 -9.87
CA ARG A 5 4.44 4.68 -10.49
C ARG A 5 3.89 5.78 -9.56
N GLY A 6 3.75 7.00 -10.10
CA GLY A 6 3.02 8.08 -9.42
C GLY A 6 1.53 7.79 -9.40
N VAL A 7 0.92 7.85 -8.22
CA VAL A 7 -0.49 7.50 -7.99
C VAL A 7 -1.34 8.75 -7.90
N PHE A 8 -0.90 9.71 -7.08
CA PHE A 8 -1.54 11.00 -6.89
C PHE A 8 -0.51 12.01 -6.41
N GLN A 9 -0.88 13.29 -6.43
CA GLN A 9 -0.04 14.37 -5.93
C GLN A 9 -0.78 15.08 -4.78
N ILE A 10 -0.07 15.36 -3.70
CA ILE A 10 -0.57 16.16 -2.59
C ILE A 10 -0.73 17.60 -3.07
N GLU A 11 -1.86 18.22 -2.75
CA GLU A 11 -2.13 19.61 -3.12
C GLU A 11 -1.11 20.56 -2.47
N LYS A 12 -0.68 21.55 -3.24
CA LYS A 12 0.20 22.61 -2.77
C LYS A 12 -0.61 23.85 -2.50
N GLU A 13 -0.39 24.50 -1.37
CA GLU A 13 -0.91 25.84 -1.13
C GLU A 13 -0.02 26.88 -1.83
N THR A 14 1.28 26.61 -1.92
CA THR A 14 2.26 27.49 -2.56
C THR A 14 3.29 26.72 -3.40
N ASP A 15 3.80 27.32 -4.48
CA ASP A 15 4.80 26.69 -5.35
C ASP A 15 6.15 26.42 -4.66
N LYS A 16 6.39 27.05 -3.50
CA LYS A 16 7.62 26.94 -2.71
C LYS A 16 7.59 25.81 -1.69
N GLU A 17 6.49 25.08 -1.59
CA GLU A 17 6.36 23.95 -0.67
C GLU A 17 7.15 22.72 -1.13
N VAL A 18 7.86 22.17 -0.15
CA VAL A 18 8.59 20.92 -0.28
C VAL A 18 8.01 19.90 0.68
N PHE A 19 7.73 18.70 0.16
CA PHE A 19 7.11 17.61 0.89
C PHE A 19 8.15 16.57 1.28
N LYS A 20 8.05 16.07 2.51
CA LYS A 20 8.90 14.99 2.99
C LYS A 20 8.09 14.04 3.86
N MET A 21 8.20 12.75 3.61
CA MET A 21 7.56 11.76 4.46
C MET A 21 8.19 11.80 5.87
N ARG A 22 7.36 11.81 6.91
CA ARG A 22 7.81 11.92 8.31
C ARG A 22 8.60 10.68 8.74
N ASP A 23 8.03 9.51 8.45
CA ASP A 23 8.57 8.19 8.79
C ASP A 23 8.54 7.31 7.54
N GLU A 24 9.46 6.35 7.43
CA GLU A 24 9.45 5.43 6.30
C GLU A 24 8.16 4.59 6.24
N ASN A 25 7.61 4.44 5.04
CA ASN A 25 6.46 3.58 4.77
C ASN A 25 6.88 2.43 3.83
N ALA A 26 6.29 1.25 4.02
CA ALA A 26 6.58 0.07 3.21
C ALA A 26 5.99 0.16 1.79
N TRP A 27 4.86 0.86 1.64
CA TRP A 27 4.02 0.83 0.44
C TRP A 27 4.21 2.04 -0.47
N VAL A 28 4.62 3.18 0.10
CA VAL A 28 4.70 4.46 -0.63
C VAL A 28 5.98 5.23 -0.35
N THR A 29 6.34 6.09 -1.30
CA THR A 29 7.31 7.17 -1.13
C THR A 29 6.68 8.50 -1.54
N VAL A 30 7.17 9.59 -0.95
CA VAL A 30 6.72 10.96 -1.27
C VAL A 30 7.91 11.73 -1.83
N GLU A 31 7.76 12.28 -3.03
CA GLU A 31 8.74 13.16 -3.64
C GLU A 31 8.64 14.60 -3.08
N PRO A 32 9.74 15.40 -3.19
CA PRO A 32 9.75 16.81 -2.79
C PRO A 32 8.65 17.67 -3.42
N ASN A 33 8.14 17.29 -4.59
CA ASN A 33 7.07 18.00 -5.30
C ASN A 33 5.64 17.60 -4.83
N GLY A 34 5.52 16.70 -3.85
CA GLY A 34 4.26 16.17 -3.34
C GLY A 34 3.74 14.93 -4.09
N MET A 35 4.46 14.41 -5.09
CA MET A 35 4.08 13.20 -5.82
C MET A 35 4.22 11.97 -4.91
N VAL A 36 3.13 11.22 -4.74
CA VAL A 36 3.11 9.96 -4.02
C VAL A 36 3.29 8.81 -5.00
N ARG A 37 4.31 7.98 -4.76
CA ARG A 37 4.66 6.84 -5.61
C ARG A 37 4.52 5.52 -4.88
N VAL A 38 4.26 4.48 -5.65
CA VAL A 38 4.28 3.09 -5.17
C VAL A 38 5.73 2.67 -4.88
N LYS A 39 6.02 2.25 -3.64
CA LYS A 39 7.32 1.69 -3.24
C LYS A 39 7.36 0.17 -3.42
N LYS A 40 6.34 -0.51 -2.90
CA LYS A 40 6.07 -1.95 -3.06
C LYS A 40 4.69 -2.09 -3.71
N LYS A 41 4.49 -3.10 -4.57
CA LYS A 41 3.15 -3.43 -5.12
C LYS A 41 2.13 -3.46 -3.96
N TRP A 42 1.04 -2.71 -4.11
CA TRP A 42 -0.04 -2.71 -3.12
C TRP A 42 -0.75 -4.05 -3.18
N ASP A 43 -0.98 -4.61 -2.00
CA ASP A 43 -1.49 -5.95 -1.78
C ASP A 43 -2.49 -5.84 -0.63
N TYR A 44 -3.76 -6.17 -0.89
CA TYR A 44 -4.82 -5.97 0.08
C TYR A 44 -4.72 -6.97 1.24
N GLU A 45 -4.22 -8.18 0.96
CA GLU A 45 -4.06 -9.32 1.86
C GLU A 45 -2.94 -9.06 2.88
N GLU A 46 -1.88 -8.38 2.46
CA GLU A 46 -0.76 -7.98 3.33
C GLU A 46 -1.04 -6.73 4.21
N LEU A 47 -2.09 -5.96 3.91
CA LEU A 47 -2.46 -4.79 4.72
C LEU A 47 -3.09 -5.20 6.06
N GLY A 48 -2.88 -4.35 7.07
CA GLY A 48 -3.51 -4.47 8.39
C GLY A 48 -5.05 -4.41 8.34
N GLN A 49 -5.68 -4.59 9.50
CA GLN A 49 -7.14 -4.73 9.61
C GLN A 49 -7.94 -3.56 9.01
N GLU A 50 -7.41 -2.33 9.05
CA GLU A 50 -8.08 -1.13 8.51
C GLU A 50 -8.04 -1.03 6.99
N LYS A 51 -7.21 -1.83 6.31
CA LYS A 51 -7.06 -1.84 4.84
C LYS A 51 -6.72 -0.47 4.27
N THR A 52 -5.86 0.24 4.99
CA THR A 52 -5.40 1.59 4.68
C THR A 52 -3.88 1.65 4.62
N ILE A 53 -3.37 2.54 3.75
CA ILE A 53 -2.01 3.04 3.83
C ILE A 53 -2.09 4.41 4.51
N ASP A 54 -1.67 4.46 5.78
CA ASP A 54 -1.72 5.64 6.62
C ASP A 54 -0.31 6.16 6.89
N PHE A 55 -0.06 7.43 6.57
CA PHE A 55 1.24 8.05 6.74
C PHE A 55 1.14 9.56 6.96
N TRP A 56 2.20 10.12 7.54
CA TRP A 56 2.35 11.55 7.77
C TRP A 56 3.36 12.15 6.81
N VAL A 57 3.06 13.36 6.33
CA VAL A 57 3.92 14.17 5.48
C VAL A 57 4.20 15.48 6.18
N ILE A 58 5.47 15.88 6.21
CA ILE A 58 5.93 17.18 6.66
C ILE A 58 6.05 18.07 5.43
N ILE A 59 5.45 19.25 5.50
CA ILE A 59 5.46 20.26 4.45
C ILE A 59 6.32 21.41 4.94
N THR A 60 7.31 21.83 4.17
CA THR A 60 8.19 22.95 4.53
C THR A 60 8.09 24.04 3.46
N ASN A 61 7.76 25.27 3.89
CA ASN A 61 7.75 26.42 2.99
C ASN A 61 9.11 27.10 2.99
N ALA A 62 9.83 27.01 1.87
CA ALA A 62 11.18 27.56 1.73
C ALA A 62 11.25 29.10 1.88
N GLY A 63 10.13 29.81 1.74
CA GLY A 63 10.07 31.26 1.85
C GLY A 63 10.03 31.81 3.28
N ASN A 64 9.55 31.01 4.25
CA ASN A 64 9.18 31.52 5.57
C ASN A 64 9.65 30.63 6.74
N ASN A 65 10.34 29.52 6.46
CA ASN A 65 10.74 28.50 7.44
C ASN A 65 9.58 27.91 8.26
N ASP A 66 8.35 28.06 7.78
CA ASP A 66 7.17 27.44 8.38
C ASP A 66 7.07 25.98 7.97
N THR A 67 6.72 25.12 8.93
CA THR A 67 6.52 23.69 8.72
C THR A 67 5.12 23.27 9.13
N ASP A 68 4.44 22.55 8.26
CA ASP A 68 3.13 21.94 8.53
C ASP A 68 3.22 20.40 8.49
N SER A 69 2.22 19.73 9.06
CA SER A 69 2.11 18.28 9.09
C SER A 69 0.72 17.82 8.66
N GLN A 70 0.68 17.01 7.60
CA GLN A 70 -0.55 16.47 7.05
C GLN A 70 -0.58 14.94 7.17
N ARG A 71 -1.72 14.41 7.61
CA ARG A 71 -1.98 12.96 7.62
C ARG A 71 -2.70 12.57 6.32
N VAL A 72 -2.20 11.54 5.66
CA VAL A 72 -2.79 11.00 4.42
C VAL A 72 -3.21 9.56 4.67
N ILE A 73 -4.49 9.27 4.40
CA ILE A 73 -5.08 7.94 4.57
C ILE A 73 -5.60 7.47 3.21
N VAL A 74 -4.98 6.43 2.66
CA VAL A 74 -5.39 5.82 1.39
C VAL A 74 -6.17 4.54 1.69
N HIS A 75 -7.45 4.52 1.36
CA HIS A 75 -8.26 3.29 1.41
C HIS A 75 -7.95 2.40 0.20
N VAL A 76 -7.44 1.20 0.47
CA VAL A 76 -7.15 0.21 -0.58
C VAL A 76 -8.35 -0.69 -0.77
N ARG A 77 -8.76 -0.88 -2.03
CA ARG A 77 -9.86 -1.79 -2.38
C ARG A 77 -9.29 -3.14 -2.80
N ASP A 78 -9.94 -4.19 -2.33
CA ASP A 78 -9.66 -5.56 -2.70
C ASP A 78 -9.95 -5.81 -4.19
N VAL A 79 -9.06 -6.58 -4.82
CA VAL A 79 -9.22 -7.15 -6.15
C VAL A 79 -8.78 -8.61 -6.02
N ASN A 80 -9.58 -9.54 -6.56
CA ASN A 80 -9.25 -10.96 -6.55
C ASN A 80 -8.02 -11.27 -7.42
N ASP A 81 -6.81 -11.08 -6.89
CA ASP A 81 -5.52 -11.31 -7.57
C ASP A 81 -4.66 -12.43 -6.95
N GLU A 82 -5.09 -13.04 -5.84
CA GLU A 82 -4.51 -14.26 -5.28
C GLU A 82 -5.25 -15.54 -5.75
N PRO A 83 -4.53 -16.57 -6.25
CA PRO A 83 -5.15 -17.82 -6.66
C PRO A 83 -5.57 -18.69 -5.46
N PRO A 84 -6.64 -19.50 -5.59
CA PRO A 84 -7.05 -20.40 -4.53
C PRO A 84 -6.04 -21.54 -4.31
N TYR A 85 -6.01 -22.10 -3.11
CA TYR A 85 -5.19 -23.28 -2.77
C TYR A 85 -5.95 -24.29 -1.89
N PHE A 86 -5.51 -25.55 -1.91
CA PHE A 86 -6.12 -26.61 -1.10
C PHE A 86 -5.73 -26.50 0.38
N ILE A 87 -6.72 -26.45 1.26
CA ILE A 87 -6.53 -26.43 2.72
C ILE A 87 -6.55 -27.81 3.37
N ASN A 88 -6.82 -28.88 2.61
CA ASN A 88 -6.93 -30.24 3.12
C ASN A 88 -5.63 -30.69 3.82
N ARG A 89 -5.79 -31.47 4.89
CA ARG A 89 -4.72 -32.14 5.63
C ARG A 89 -5.17 -33.58 5.95
N PRO A 90 -4.28 -34.61 5.86
CA PRO A 90 -2.90 -34.53 5.41
C PRO A 90 -2.80 -34.27 3.89
N LEU A 91 -1.64 -33.75 3.47
CA LEU A 91 -1.24 -33.72 2.06
C LEU A 91 -0.20 -34.84 1.87
N PRO A 92 -0.39 -35.78 0.91
CA PRO A 92 -1.44 -35.81 -0.12
C PRO A 92 -2.82 -36.23 0.45
N MET A 93 -3.90 -35.76 -0.19
CA MET A 93 -5.24 -36.26 0.11
C MET A 93 -5.28 -37.78 -0.10
N GLN A 94 -5.53 -38.52 0.97
CA GLN A 94 -5.77 -39.96 0.88
C GLN A 94 -7.22 -40.16 0.43
N SER A 95 -7.48 -40.15 -0.88
CA SER A 95 -8.75 -40.65 -1.41
C SER A 95 -8.76 -42.17 -1.29
N VAL A 96 -9.20 -42.70 -0.14
CA VAL A 96 -9.65 -44.10 -0.09
C VAL A 96 -11.02 -44.16 -0.75
N VAL A 97 -11.05 -44.33 -2.07
CA VAL A 97 -12.26 -44.78 -2.76
C VAL A 97 -12.40 -46.26 -2.45
N GLN A 98 -13.38 -46.63 -1.61
CA GLN A 98 -13.78 -48.03 -1.50
C GLN A 98 -14.41 -48.45 -2.83
N LEU A 99 -13.67 -49.24 -3.61
CA LEU A 99 -14.22 -49.98 -4.76
C LEU A 99 -15.15 -51.07 -4.22
N ASN A 100 -16.40 -50.71 -3.93
CA ASN A 100 -17.48 -51.68 -3.82
C ASN A 100 -18.06 -51.91 -5.22
N ALA A 101 -17.28 -52.54 -6.09
CA ALA A 101 -17.80 -53.15 -7.30
C ALA A 101 -18.03 -54.63 -6.98
N ALA A 102 -19.30 -54.96 -6.71
CA ALA A 102 -19.80 -56.32 -6.51
C ALA A 102 -19.95 -57.04 -7.86
#